data_AF-A0A7W3RID0-F1
#
_entry.id   AF-A0A7W3RID0-F1
#
_cell.length_a   1.000
_cell.length_b   1.000
_cell.length_c   1.000
_cell.angle_alpha   90.00
_cell.angle_beta   90.00
_cell.angle_gamma   90.00
#
_symmetry.space_group_name_H-M   'P 1'
#
loop_
_entity.id
_entity.type
_entity.pdbx_description
1 polymer ?
#
loop_
_entity_poly.entity_id
_entity_poly.type
_entity_poly.pdbx_seq_one_letter_code
_entity_poly.pdbx_strand_id
1 'polypeptide(L)'
;MTSQREPRLADAAEIAAEQGLTPARISGLYTERAENAAGRTFPEPVDMRGRSRLWDHAEVTEWFAHRAPARLRGYKPPTRDPEELLNAADASRFLGYKNVNQVTTFVRDRPGYFPEPDVVEEMGTAENPYRRQLWKVGTLLNWLETRPGRGRRAGAKAVAPLPNVPVDGDPDELLGASEAAALLGYKSIQSFSSLLSQGKLPLLETPDAIAEDAGRQNGRQRWTRRRILEQSAQRKPPGRPRR
;
A
#
# COMPACT_ATOMS: atom_id res chain seq x y z
N MET A 1 -2.35 -37.56 -33.08
CA MET A 1 -1.78 -36.19 -33.21
C MET A 1 -2.34 -35.36 -32.06
N THR A 2 -1.68 -35.38 -30.90
CA THR A 2 -2.02 -34.49 -29.79
C THR A 2 -1.18 -33.23 -29.95
N SER A 3 -1.80 -32.15 -30.42
CA SER A 3 -1.17 -30.82 -30.43
C SER A 3 -0.82 -30.46 -28.99
N GLN A 4 0.45 -30.59 -28.63
CA GLN A 4 0.98 -29.98 -27.42
C GLN A 4 0.91 -28.47 -27.64
N ARG A 5 -0.16 -27.88 -27.13
CA ARG A 5 -0.30 -26.43 -27.06
C ARG A 5 0.83 -25.96 -26.13
N GLU A 6 1.79 -25.20 -26.66
CA GLU A 6 2.85 -24.63 -25.85
C GLU A 6 2.21 -23.92 -24.63
N PRO A 7 2.68 -24.20 -23.41
CA PRO A 7 2.10 -23.62 -22.22
C PRO A 7 2.25 -22.11 -22.31
N ARG A 8 1.12 -21.40 -22.25
CA ARG A 8 1.12 -19.95 -22.24
C ARG A 8 1.78 -19.52 -20.94
N LEU A 9 2.94 -18.89 -21.03
CA LEU A 9 3.64 -18.36 -19.88
C LEU A 9 3.14 -16.95 -19.54
N ALA A 10 2.79 -16.75 -18.28
CA ALA A 10 2.31 -15.46 -17.76
C ALA A 10 3.19 -15.00 -16.59
N ASP A 11 3.46 -13.70 -16.52
CA ASP A 11 4.16 -13.09 -15.40
C ASP A 11 3.20 -12.70 -14.26
N ALA A 12 3.77 -12.28 -13.13
CA ALA A 12 2.98 -11.89 -11.96
C ALA A 12 2.05 -10.70 -12.23
N ALA A 13 2.38 -9.83 -13.20
CA ALA A 13 1.57 -8.66 -13.51
C ALA A 13 0.34 -9.03 -14.33
N GLU A 14 0.52 -9.91 -15.32
CA GLU A 14 -0.57 -10.45 -16.12
C GLU A 14 -1.56 -11.24 -15.25
N ILE A 15 -1.06 -12.20 -14.45
CA ILE A 15 -1.90 -12.99 -13.53
C ILE A 15 -2.61 -12.08 -12.52
N ALA A 16 -1.93 -11.05 -12.01
CA ALA A 16 -2.55 -10.12 -11.07
C ALA A 16 -3.71 -9.33 -11.70
N ALA A 17 -3.58 -8.90 -12.95
CA ALA A 17 -4.62 -8.18 -13.66
C ALA A 17 -5.88 -9.04 -13.83
N GLU A 18 -5.70 -10.29 -14.27
CA GLU A 18 -6.81 -11.23 -14.47
C GLU A 18 -7.51 -11.61 -13.16
N GLN A 19 -6.73 -11.84 -12.10
CA GLN A 19 -7.27 -12.28 -10.80
C GLN A 19 -7.73 -11.13 -9.90
N GLY A 20 -7.62 -9.87 -10.36
CA GLY A 20 -7.96 -8.68 -9.60
C GLY A 20 -7.07 -8.45 -8.36
N LEU A 21 -5.82 -8.90 -8.42
CA LEU A 21 -4.82 -8.81 -7.35
C LEU A 21 -3.73 -7.79 -7.68
N THR A 22 -2.68 -7.75 -6.85
CA THR A 22 -1.46 -7.00 -7.14
C THR A 22 -0.34 -7.98 -7.51
N PRO A 23 0.63 -7.58 -8.35
CA PRO A 23 1.75 -8.45 -8.72
C PRO A 23 2.54 -8.95 -7.50
N ALA A 24 2.69 -8.09 -6.48
CA ALA A 24 3.31 -8.43 -5.21
C ALA A 24 2.54 -9.54 -4.47
N ARG A 25 1.20 -9.56 -4.56
CA ARG A 25 0.42 -10.65 -3.94
C ARG A 25 0.61 -11.97 -4.66
N ILE A 26 0.74 -11.97 -5.99
CA ILE A 26 1.06 -13.20 -6.76
C ILE A 26 2.41 -13.75 -6.32
N SER A 27 3.43 -12.89 -6.24
CA SER A 27 4.76 -13.29 -5.73
C SER A 27 4.69 -13.79 -4.28
N GLY A 28 3.89 -13.15 -3.44
CA GLY A 28 3.67 -13.56 -2.05
C GLY A 28 3.03 -14.94 -1.93
N LEU A 29 2.03 -15.27 -2.76
CA LEU A 29 1.39 -16.61 -2.75
C LEU A 29 2.41 -17.71 -3.02
N TYR A 30 3.34 -17.48 -3.95
CA TYR A 30 4.43 -18.40 -4.23
C TYR A 30 5.41 -18.51 -3.06
N THR A 31 5.93 -17.39 -2.55
CA THR A 31 6.90 -17.39 -1.44
C THR A 31 6.34 -17.97 -0.15
N GLU A 32 5.05 -17.75 0.13
CA GLU A 32 4.34 -18.29 1.29
C GLU A 32 3.97 -19.78 1.13
N ARG A 33 4.21 -20.39 -0.05
CA ARG A 33 3.71 -21.74 -0.40
C ARG A 33 2.21 -21.86 -0.13
N ALA A 34 1.44 -20.83 -0.51
CA ALA A 34 0.03 -20.76 -0.17
C ALA A 34 -0.75 -21.94 -0.78
N GLU A 35 -1.63 -22.54 0.01
CA GLU A 35 -2.55 -23.59 -0.43
C GLU A 35 -3.92 -22.98 -0.80
N ASN A 36 -4.55 -23.51 -1.85
CA ASN A 36 -5.94 -23.19 -2.18
C ASN A 36 -6.93 -24.04 -1.35
N ALA A 37 -8.24 -23.88 -1.59
CA ALA A 37 -9.25 -24.62 -0.82
C ALA A 37 -9.22 -26.13 -1.07
N ALA A 38 -8.59 -26.57 -2.16
CA ALA A 38 -8.39 -27.98 -2.48
C ALA A 38 -7.07 -28.54 -1.92
N GLY A 39 -6.36 -27.77 -1.06
CA GLY A 39 -5.07 -28.18 -0.49
C GLY A 39 -3.92 -28.22 -1.48
N ARG A 40 -4.08 -27.63 -2.68
CA ARG A 40 -2.99 -27.54 -3.67
C ARG A 40 -2.14 -26.31 -3.39
N THR A 41 -0.83 -26.49 -3.28
CA THR A 41 0.14 -25.39 -3.18
C THR A 41 0.15 -24.56 -4.47
N PHE A 42 0.45 -23.27 -4.35
CA PHE A 42 0.59 -22.36 -5.50
C PHE A 42 1.63 -22.88 -6.50
N PRO A 43 1.35 -22.83 -7.83
CA PRO A 43 2.22 -23.40 -8.86
C PRO A 43 3.67 -22.92 -8.82
N GLU A 44 4.58 -23.80 -9.24
CA GLU A 44 5.99 -23.45 -9.46
C GLU A 44 6.14 -22.58 -10.71
N PRO A 45 7.08 -21.62 -10.72
CA PRO A 45 7.43 -20.93 -11.94
C PRO A 45 8.12 -21.89 -12.91
N VAL A 46 7.72 -21.84 -14.18
CA VAL A 46 8.23 -22.70 -15.26
C VAL A 46 9.46 -22.06 -15.92
N ASP A 47 9.58 -20.74 -15.89
CA ASP A 47 10.69 -20.01 -16.50
C ASP A 47 10.92 -18.64 -15.83
N MET A 48 11.97 -17.92 -16.24
CA MET A 48 12.25 -16.55 -15.85
C MET A 48 12.49 -15.65 -17.07
N ARG A 49 11.79 -14.52 -17.12
CA ARG A 49 12.10 -13.41 -18.02
C ARG A 49 12.86 -12.32 -17.26
N GLY A 50 14.19 -12.37 -17.32
CA GLY A 50 15.05 -11.48 -16.54
C GLY A 50 14.93 -11.76 -15.03
N ARG A 51 14.37 -10.81 -14.28
CA ARG A 51 14.08 -10.99 -12.83
C ARG A 51 12.63 -11.41 -12.55
N SER A 52 11.80 -11.49 -13.59
CA SER A 52 10.39 -11.86 -13.46
C SER A 52 10.23 -13.37 -13.60
N ARG A 53 9.57 -13.98 -12.62
CA ARG A 53 9.13 -15.38 -12.71
C ARG A 53 7.97 -15.49 -13.70
N LEU A 54 7.99 -16.55 -14.50
CA LEU A 54 6.93 -16.92 -15.42
C LEU A 54 6.29 -18.22 -14.93
N TRP A 55 4.97 -18.26 -14.92
CA TRP A 55 4.19 -19.45 -14.57
C TRP A 55 3.43 -19.96 -15.78
N ASP A 56 3.09 -21.25 -15.76
CA ASP A 56 2.04 -21.76 -16.64
C ASP A 56 0.72 -21.08 -16.28
N HIS A 57 0.20 -20.31 -17.24
CA HIS A 57 -1.04 -19.56 -17.09
C HIS A 57 -2.24 -20.46 -16.77
N ALA A 58 -2.32 -21.64 -17.40
CA ALA A 58 -3.43 -22.56 -17.20
C ALA A 58 -3.39 -23.14 -15.79
N GLU A 59 -2.22 -23.53 -15.31
CA GLU A 59 -2.04 -24.10 -13.97
C GLU A 59 -2.39 -23.07 -12.88
N VAL A 60 -1.93 -21.83 -13.03
CA VAL A 60 -2.26 -20.76 -12.08
C VAL A 60 -3.75 -20.41 -12.14
N THR A 61 -4.35 -20.39 -13.33
CA THR A 61 -5.80 -20.16 -13.48
C THR A 61 -6.62 -21.25 -12.80
N GLU A 62 -6.26 -22.53 -12.98
CA GLU A 62 -6.89 -23.66 -12.29
C GLU A 62 -6.71 -23.55 -10.77
N TRP A 63 -5.50 -23.20 -10.31
CA TRP A 63 -5.25 -22.99 -8.89
C TRP A 63 -6.18 -21.93 -8.29
N PHE A 64 -6.40 -20.82 -9.01
CA PHE A 64 -7.31 -19.76 -8.61
C PHE A 64 -8.78 -20.14 -8.69
N ALA A 65 -9.17 -21.03 -9.61
CA ALA A 65 -10.54 -21.54 -9.69
C ALA A 65 -10.95 -22.27 -8.39
N HIS A 66 -10.00 -22.93 -7.74
CA HIS A 66 -10.19 -23.61 -6.44
C HIS A 66 -9.83 -22.74 -5.23
N ARG A 67 -9.55 -21.45 -5.43
CA ARG A 67 -9.28 -20.56 -4.31
C ARG A 67 -10.56 -20.32 -3.53
N ALA A 68 -10.51 -20.52 -2.21
CA ALA A 68 -11.60 -20.15 -1.33
C ALA A 68 -12.00 -18.69 -1.63
N PRO A 69 -13.29 -18.42 -1.91
CA PRO A 69 -13.73 -17.06 -2.10
C PRO A 69 -13.29 -16.24 -0.88
N ALA A 70 -12.79 -15.02 -1.11
CA ALA A 70 -12.44 -14.14 0.00
C ALA A 70 -13.62 -14.13 0.98
N ARG A 71 -13.41 -14.35 2.28
CA ARG A 71 -14.44 -14.65 3.31
C ARG A 71 -15.76 -13.84 3.25
N LEU A 72 -15.76 -12.66 2.63
CA LEU A 72 -16.92 -11.81 2.41
C LEU A 72 -17.72 -12.13 1.14
N ARG A 73 -17.11 -12.77 0.13
CA ARG A 73 -17.75 -13.22 -1.11
C ARG A 73 -18.60 -14.44 -0.76
N GLY A 74 -19.92 -14.28 -0.83
CA GLY A 74 -20.90 -15.27 -0.39
C GLY A 74 -21.26 -15.19 1.09
N TYR A 75 -20.73 -14.21 1.84
CA TYR A 75 -21.21 -13.96 3.20
C TYR A 75 -22.65 -13.43 3.14
N LYS A 76 -23.55 -14.16 3.80
CA LYS A 76 -24.94 -13.73 4.01
C LYS A 76 -25.04 -13.17 5.44
N PRO A 77 -25.32 -11.86 5.61
CA PRO A 77 -25.62 -11.30 6.92
C PRO A 77 -26.75 -12.06 7.62
N PRO A 78 -26.76 -12.09 8.96
CA PRO A 78 -27.88 -12.66 9.71
C PRO A 78 -29.18 -11.90 9.39
N THR A 79 -30.32 -12.60 9.37
CA THR A 79 -31.62 -11.94 9.19
C THR A 79 -31.90 -11.00 10.36
N ARG A 80 -32.18 -9.73 10.06
CA ARG A 80 -32.55 -8.68 11.00
C ARG A 80 -33.65 -7.82 10.39
N ASP A 81 -34.35 -7.06 11.23
CA ASP A 81 -35.35 -6.10 10.78
C ASP A 81 -34.67 -5.02 9.92
N PRO A 82 -35.12 -4.77 8.67
CA PRO A 82 -34.57 -3.73 7.81
C PRO A 82 -34.55 -2.33 8.42
N GLU A 83 -35.47 -2.02 9.34
CA GLU A 83 -35.55 -0.71 10.00
C GLU A 83 -34.67 -0.60 11.25
N GLU A 84 -34.06 -1.71 11.70
CA GLU A 84 -33.14 -1.70 12.84
C GLU A 84 -31.92 -0.81 12.55
N LEU A 85 -31.64 0.11 13.48
CA LEU A 85 -30.49 1.01 13.41
C LEU A 85 -29.26 0.37 14.05
N LEU A 86 -28.19 0.21 13.27
CA LEU A 86 -26.89 -0.30 13.70
C LEU A 86 -25.86 0.81 13.74
N ASN A 87 -25.09 0.88 14.83
CA ASN A 87 -23.90 1.73 14.87
C ASN A 87 -22.77 1.15 14.02
N ALA A 88 -21.69 1.92 13.81
CA ALA A 88 -20.58 1.50 12.94
C ALA A 88 -19.92 0.16 13.33
N ALA A 89 -19.86 -0.15 14.64
CA ALA A 89 -19.30 -1.40 15.13
C ALA A 89 -20.20 -2.59 14.78
N ASP A 90 -21.50 -2.44 15.03
CA ASP A 90 -22.47 -3.49 14.75
C ASP A 90 -22.72 -3.65 13.25
N ALA A 91 -22.72 -2.57 12.48
CA ALA A 91 -22.72 -2.61 11.02
C ALA A 91 -21.49 -3.37 10.47
N SER A 92 -20.30 -3.17 11.05
CA SER A 92 -19.09 -3.89 10.63
C SER A 92 -19.22 -5.40 10.87
N ARG A 93 -19.77 -5.80 12.02
CA ARG A 93 -20.03 -7.22 12.33
C ARG A 93 -21.12 -7.80 11.43
N PHE A 94 -22.21 -7.07 11.26
CA PHE A 94 -23.34 -7.43 10.42
C PHE A 94 -22.91 -7.68 8.97
N LEU A 95 -21.97 -6.89 8.45
CA LEU A 95 -21.40 -7.05 7.11
C LEU A 95 -20.31 -8.14 7.00
N GLY A 96 -20.04 -8.88 8.09
CA GLY A 96 -19.10 -10.00 8.11
C GLY A 96 -17.63 -9.61 8.20
N TYR A 97 -17.31 -8.35 8.53
CA TYR A 97 -15.92 -7.92 8.66
C TYR A 97 -15.27 -8.46 9.93
N LYS A 98 -14.00 -8.89 9.80
CA LYS A 98 -13.18 -9.27 10.95
C LYS A 98 -12.88 -8.08 11.87
N ASN A 99 -12.70 -6.89 11.30
CA ASN A 99 -12.42 -5.66 12.05
C ASN A 99 -13.72 -4.93 12.37
N VAL A 100 -13.98 -4.73 13.66
CA VAL A 100 -15.16 -4.01 14.18
C VAL A 100 -15.15 -2.53 13.78
N ASN A 101 -13.99 -1.94 13.50
CA ASN A 101 -13.87 -0.53 13.10
C ASN A 101 -13.89 -0.32 11.58
N GLN A 102 -14.30 -1.33 10.80
CA GLN A 102 -14.18 -1.29 9.35
C GLN A 102 -15.08 -0.22 8.71
N VAL A 103 -16.32 -0.10 9.16
CA VAL A 103 -17.27 0.93 8.68
C VAL A 103 -16.79 2.33 9.03
N THR A 104 -16.34 2.56 10.27
CA THR A 104 -15.75 3.85 10.68
C THR A 104 -14.58 4.25 9.78
N THR A 105 -13.75 3.27 9.41
CA THR A 105 -12.63 3.48 8.48
C THR A 105 -13.11 3.87 7.09
N PHE A 106 -14.18 3.26 6.57
CA PHE A 106 -14.73 3.64 5.26
C PHE A 106 -15.28 5.06 5.26
N VAL A 107 -16.07 5.42 6.26
CA VAL A 107 -16.67 6.76 6.36
C VAL A 107 -15.56 7.82 6.46
N ARG A 108 -14.55 7.58 7.30
CA ARG A 108 -13.44 8.54 7.52
C ARG A 108 -12.50 8.64 6.33
N ASP A 109 -12.03 7.50 5.81
CA ASP A 109 -10.94 7.47 4.84
C ASP A 109 -11.43 7.45 3.39
N ARG A 110 -12.75 7.27 3.15
CA ARG A 110 -13.37 7.16 1.82
C ARG A 110 -14.76 7.78 1.77
N PRO A 111 -14.85 9.12 1.81
CA PRO A 111 -16.12 9.81 1.58
C PRO A 111 -16.77 9.36 0.26
N GLY A 112 -18.07 9.06 0.29
CA GLY A 112 -18.85 8.60 -0.87
C GLY A 112 -18.70 7.12 -1.25
N TYR A 113 -17.85 6.34 -0.57
CA TYR A 113 -17.74 4.89 -0.82
C TYR A 113 -18.78 4.05 -0.06
N PHE A 114 -19.02 4.43 1.19
CA PHE A 114 -19.99 3.80 2.09
C PHE A 114 -21.21 4.72 2.22
N PRO A 115 -22.44 4.19 2.35
CA PRO A 115 -23.63 5.02 2.49
C PRO A 115 -23.51 5.98 3.67
N GLU A 116 -24.10 7.16 3.52
CA GLU A 116 -24.27 8.09 4.63
C GLU A 116 -25.12 7.44 5.73
N PRO A 117 -24.88 7.80 7.00
CA PRO A 117 -25.70 7.31 8.11
C PRO A 117 -27.14 7.82 7.98
N ASP A 118 -28.10 6.92 8.17
CA ASP A 118 -29.52 7.23 8.19
C ASP A 118 -29.90 8.11 9.39
N VAL A 119 -29.20 7.94 10.51
CA VAL A 119 -29.38 8.75 11.73
C VAL A 119 -28.01 9.14 12.28
N VAL A 120 -27.87 10.42 12.62
CA VAL A 120 -26.72 10.95 13.36
C VAL A 120 -27.22 11.50 14.68
N GLU A 121 -26.86 10.82 15.78
CA GLU A 121 -27.15 11.27 17.13
C GLU A 121 -25.98 12.10 17.65
N GLU A 122 -26.24 13.32 18.09
CA GLU A 122 -25.26 14.11 18.85
C GLU A 122 -25.32 13.64 20.31
N MET A 123 -24.24 13.02 20.76
CA MET A 123 -24.05 12.50 22.11
C MET A 123 -22.92 13.24 22.81
N GLY A 124 -22.76 12.96 24.10
CA GLY A 124 -21.67 13.51 24.92
C GLY A 124 -22.13 14.62 25.85
N THR A 125 -21.17 15.27 26.48
CA THR A 125 -21.41 16.44 27.33
C THR A 125 -21.24 17.71 26.50
N ALA A 126 -21.73 18.85 27.01
CA ALA A 126 -21.50 20.14 26.37
C ALA A 126 -20.01 20.44 26.11
N GLU A 127 -19.12 19.90 26.95
CA GLU A 127 -17.67 20.07 26.85
C GLU A 127 -16.99 19.07 25.90
N ASN A 128 -17.63 17.94 25.59
CA ASN A 128 -17.10 16.93 24.68
C ASN A 128 -18.23 16.24 23.90
N PRO A 129 -18.80 16.93 22.89
CA PRO A 129 -19.79 16.34 22.01
C PRO A 129 -19.12 15.37 21.05
N TYR A 130 -19.75 14.22 20.83
CA TYR A 130 -19.38 13.28 19.79
C TYR A 130 -20.61 12.82 19.02
N ARG A 131 -20.42 12.47 17.75
CA ARG A 131 -21.49 12.04 16.87
C ARG A 131 -21.53 10.53 16.78
N ARG A 132 -22.67 9.94 17.13
CA ARG A 132 -22.95 8.53 16.89
C ARG A 132 -23.69 8.40 15.57
N GLN A 133 -23.07 7.71 14.63
CA GLN A 133 -23.63 7.44 13.31
C GLN A 133 -24.29 6.06 13.32
N LEU A 134 -25.52 6.01 12.79
CA LEU A 134 -26.35 4.82 12.73
C LEU A 134 -26.83 4.59 11.29
N TRP A 135 -26.89 3.32 10.90
CA TRP A 135 -27.37 2.87 9.60
C TRP A 135 -28.50 1.87 9.77
N LYS A 136 -29.55 2.00 8.97
CA LYS A 136 -30.58 0.97 8.87
C LYS A 136 -30.01 -0.30 8.26
N VAL A 137 -30.47 -1.45 8.74
CA VAL A 137 -30.12 -2.75 8.15
C VAL A 137 -30.45 -2.78 6.66
N GLY A 138 -31.59 -2.21 6.24
CA GLY A 138 -31.96 -2.09 4.83
C GLY A 138 -30.91 -1.33 3.99
N THR A 139 -30.39 -0.22 4.50
CA THR A 139 -29.32 0.57 3.85
C THR A 139 -28.04 -0.26 3.70
N LEU A 140 -27.67 -1.03 4.73
CA LEU A 140 -26.50 -1.91 4.70
C LEU A 140 -26.66 -3.08 3.73
N LEU A 141 -27.85 -3.67 3.63
CA LEU A 141 -28.17 -4.74 2.70
C LEU A 141 -28.11 -4.25 1.25
N ASN A 142 -28.74 -3.11 0.96
CA ASN A 142 -28.69 -2.49 -0.36
C ASN A 142 -27.24 -2.17 -0.77
N TRP A 143 -26.45 -1.59 0.15
CA TRP A 143 -25.03 -1.36 -0.12
C TRP A 143 -24.23 -2.65 -0.33
N LEU A 144 -24.58 -3.76 0.33
CA LEU A 144 -23.90 -5.04 0.12
C LEU A 144 -24.16 -5.59 -1.30
N GLU A 145 -25.38 -5.45 -1.81
CA GLU A 145 -25.77 -5.85 -3.16
C GLU A 145 -25.13 -4.97 -4.23
N THR A 146 -25.12 -3.66 -4.00
CA THR A 146 -24.59 -2.65 -4.94
C THR A 146 -23.11 -2.34 -4.71
N ARG A 147 -22.42 -3.08 -3.81
CA ARG A 147 -21.09 -2.73 -3.33
C ARG A 147 -20.12 -2.48 -4.49
N PRO A 148 -19.51 -1.28 -4.60
CA PRO A 148 -18.48 -1.00 -5.59
C PRO A 148 -17.16 -1.69 -5.22
N GLY A 149 -17.04 -3.00 -5.51
CA GLY A 149 -15.81 -3.80 -5.36
C GLY A 149 -15.13 -3.71 -3.98
N ARG A 150 -13.87 -4.17 -3.88
CA ARG A 150 -13.01 -3.79 -2.74
C ARG A 150 -12.82 -2.29 -2.89
N GLY A 151 -13.38 -1.48 -1.99
CA GLY A 151 -13.01 -0.08 -1.91
C GLY A 151 -11.48 -0.04 -1.87
N ARG A 152 -10.86 0.37 -2.97
CA ARG A 152 -9.44 0.62 -3.00
C ARG A 152 -9.27 1.95 -2.25
N ARG A 153 -8.14 2.13 -1.59
CA ARG A 153 -7.78 3.48 -1.13
C ARG A 153 -7.72 4.33 -2.40
N ALA A 154 -8.61 5.30 -2.55
CA ALA A 154 -8.46 6.33 -3.58
C ALA A 154 -7.11 7.01 -3.29
N GLY A 155 -6.11 6.69 -4.12
CA GLY A 155 -4.73 7.12 -3.92
C GLY A 155 -4.04 6.49 -2.71
N ALA A 156 -2.92 5.80 -2.93
CA ALA A 156 -1.85 5.97 -1.96
C ALA A 156 -1.63 7.49 -1.84
N LYS A 157 -1.65 8.07 -0.63
CA LYS A 157 -1.31 9.48 -0.42
C LYS A 157 -0.07 9.75 -1.27
N ALA A 158 -0.19 10.68 -2.23
CA ALA A 158 0.93 11.08 -3.05
C ALA A 158 2.08 11.39 -2.08
N VAL A 159 3.21 10.70 -2.27
CA VAL A 159 4.41 10.97 -1.48
C VAL A 159 4.68 12.45 -1.66
N ALA A 160 4.76 13.19 -0.55
CA ALA A 160 5.02 14.62 -0.61
C ALA A 160 6.29 14.83 -1.45
N PRO A 161 6.25 15.70 -2.47
CA PRO A 161 7.41 15.95 -3.31
C PRO A 161 8.56 16.45 -2.44
N LEU A 162 9.79 16.06 -2.79
CA LEU A 162 10.98 16.57 -2.11
C LEU A 162 11.08 18.09 -2.31
N PRO A 163 11.60 18.82 -1.32
CA PRO A 163 11.84 20.25 -1.46
C PRO A 163 12.84 20.52 -2.59
N ASN A 164 12.69 21.64 -3.29
CA ASN A 164 13.71 22.12 -4.22
C ASN A 164 14.83 22.80 -3.42
N VAL A 165 16.03 22.22 -3.43
CA VAL A 165 17.18 22.73 -2.68
C VAL A 165 18.26 23.18 -3.67
N PRO A 166 18.66 24.46 -3.66
CA PRO A 166 19.75 24.95 -4.50
C PRO A 166 21.08 24.25 -4.19
N VAL A 167 21.87 24.00 -5.23
CA VAL A 167 23.21 23.40 -5.12
C VAL A 167 24.23 24.40 -4.58
N ASP A 168 24.06 25.69 -4.90
CA ASP A 168 25.03 26.76 -4.60
C ASP A 168 24.78 27.48 -3.25
N GLY A 169 24.02 26.86 -2.34
CA GLY A 169 23.81 27.44 -1.01
C GLY A 169 25.03 27.27 -0.09
N ASP A 170 24.94 27.79 1.14
CA ASP A 170 25.98 27.69 2.17
C ASP A 170 26.49 26.23 2.35
N PRO A 171 27.80 25.97 2.17
CA PRO A 171 28.38 24.62 2.26
C PRO A 171 28.27 24.00 3.66
N ASP A 172 28.21 24.81 4.72
CA ASP A 172 28.16 24.35 6.11
C ASP A 172 26.72 24.34 6.67
N GLU A 173 25.72 24.66 5.83
CA GLU A 173 24.30 24.50 6.19
C GLU A 173 23.98 23.03 6.51
N LEU A 174 23.33 22.82 7.65
CA LEU A 174 22.90 21.51 8.13
C LEU A 174 21.55 21.13 7.51
N LEU A 175 21.59 20.22 6.55
CA LEU A 175 20.42 19.77 5.81
C LEU A 175 19.85 18.47 6.37
N GLY A 176 18.52 18.38 6.39
CA GLY A 176 17.76 17.19 6.78
C GLY A 176 17.69 16.12 5.69
N ALA A 177 17.06 14.99 6.00
CA ALA A 177 16.98 13.85 5.09
C ALA A 177 16.22 14.15 3.78
N SER A 178 15.22 15.04 3.82
CA SER A 178 14.46 15.47 2.63
C SER A 178 15.31 16.31 1.67
N GLU A 179 16.10 17.23 2.22
CA GLU A 179 16.97 18.13 1.48
C GLU A 179 18.20 17.40 0.93
N ALA A 180 18.78 16.50 1.73
CA ALA A 180 19.84 15.60 1.27
C ALA A 180 19.34 14.69 0.15
N ALA A 181 18.12 14.16 0.26
CA ALA A 181 17.52 13.35 -0.79
C ALA A 181 17.34 14.15 -2.10
N ALA A 182 16.93 15.41 -2.01
CA ALA A 182 16.77 16.31 -3.15
C ALA A 182 18.12 16.59 -3.84
N LEU A 183 19.15 16.97 -3.09
CA LEU A 183 20.49 17.26 -3.62
C LEU A 183 21.16 16.03 -4.26
N LEU A 184 20.85 14.84 -3.76
CA LEU A 184 21.35 13.57 -4.30
C LEU A 184 20.51 13.03 -5.48
N GLY A 185 19.46 13.74 -5.89
CA GLY A 185 18.61 13.40 -7.03
C GLY A 185 17.66 12.21 -6.80
N TYR A 186 17.31 11.91 -5.55
CA TYR A 186 16.33 10.85 -5.26
C TYR A 186 14.91 11.29 -5.56
N LYS A 187 14.02 10.32 -5.80
CA LYS A 187 12.59 10.58 -6.05
C LYS A 187 11.77 10.69 -4.76
N SER A 188 12.30 10.23 -3.63
CA SER A 188 11.64 10.27 -2.33
C SER A 188 12.63 10.10 -1.17
N ILE A 189 12.20 10.51 0.04
CA ILE A 189 12.96 10.32 1.28
C ILE A 189 13.16 8.83 1.55
N GLN A 190 12.16 7.98 1.30
CA GLN A 190 12.25 6.54 1.51
C GLN A 190 13.35 5.89 0.68
N SER A 191 13.54 6.31 -0.58
CA SER A 191 14.63 5.80 -1.41
C SER A 191 16.00 6.18 -0.86
N PHE A 192 16.15 7.41 -0.35
CA PHE A 192 17.35 7.86 0.34
C PHE A 192 17.59 7.06 1.63
N SER A 193 16.61 7.00 2.54
CA SER A 193 16.73 6.30 3.82
C SER A 193 17.06 4.82 3.65
N SER A 194 16.47 4.16 2.63
CA SER A 194 16.78 2.76 2.35
C SER A 194 18.22 2.54 1.88
N LEU A 195 18.82 3.47 1.14
CA LEU A 195 20.21 3.36 0.71
C LEU A 195 21.18 3.73 1.83
N LEU A 196 20.80 4.69 2.67
CA LEU A 196 21.53 5.03 3.88
C LEU A 196 21.60 3.83 4.83
N SER A 197 20.46 3.18 5.10
CA SER A 197 20.42 1.98 5.97
C SER A 197 21.14 0.76 5.39
N GLN A 198 21.32 0.72 4.06
CA GLN A 198 22.10 -0.32 3.39
C GLN A 198 23.61 -0.02 3.37
N GLY A 199 24.08 1.08 3.96
CA GLY A 199 25.49 1.48 3.95
C GLY A 199 25.99 1.95 2.57
N LYS A 200 25.09 2.25 1.62
CA LYS A 200 25.46 2.68 0.26
C LYS A 200 25.76 4.17 0.15
N LEU A 201 25.71 4.89 1.26
CA LEU A 201 26.03 6.30 1.39
C LEU A 201 27.07 6.46 2.52
N PRO A 202 28.30 5.95 2.31
CA PRO A 202 29.29 5.85 3.37
C PRO A 202 29.68 7.20 3.97
N LEU A 203 29.68 8.28 3.18
CA LEU A 203 29.96 9.62 3.71
C LEU A 203 28.82 10.16 4.57
N LEU A 204 27.60 9.63 4.44
CA LEU A 204 26.42 10.10 5.16
C LEU A 204 26.01 9.16 6.30
N GLU A 205 26.75 8.09 6.55
CA GLU A 205 26.46 7.15 7.64
C GLU A 205 26.51 7.84 9.01
N THR A 206 27.48 8.75 9.19
CA THR A 206 27.58 9.57 10.39
C THR A 206 26.99 10.96 10.16
N PRO A 207 25.96 11.36 10.92
CA PRO A 207 25.40 12.70 10.84
C PRO A 207 26.36 13.74 11.44
N ASP A 208 26.34 14.95 10.88
CA ASP A 208 27.07 16.12 11.41
C ASP A 208 26.39 16.72 12.63
N ALA A 209 25.07 16.60 12.72
CA ALA A 209 24.30 17.02 13.88
C ALA A 209 23.02 16.20 14.05
N ILE A 210 22.45 16.26 15.24
CA ILE A 210 21.15 15.66 15.56
C ILE A 210 20.23 16.81 15.98
N ALA A 211 19.20 17.07 15.19
CA ALA A 211 18.16 18.03 15.52
C ALA A 211 17.15 17.39 16.50
N GLU A 212 16.98 18.02 17.67
CA GLU A 212 16.10 17.48 18.72
C GLU A 212 14.61 17.58 18.34
N ASP A 213 14.22 18.60 17.57
CA ASP A 213 12.82 18.93 17.19
C ASP A 213 12.41 18.48 15.77
N ALA A 214 13.14 17.56 15.15
CA ALA A 214 12.77 17.10 13.82
C ALA A 214 11.52 16.20 13.86
N GLY A 215 10.40 16.67 13.29
CA GLY A 215 9.19 15.87 13.11
C GLY A 215 9.46 14.53 12.43
N ARG A 216 8.58 13.53 12.67
CA ARG A 216 8.73 12.11 12.26
C ARG A 216 9.11 11.89 10.78
N GLN A 217 8.82 12.86 9.90
CA GLN A 217 9.07 12.81 8.46
C GLN A 217 10.45 13.34 8.03
N ASN A 218 11.11 14.19 8.82
CA ASN A 218 12.34 14.87 8.42
C ASN A 218 13.62 14.21 8.95
N GLY A 219 13.49 13.22 9.85
CA GLY A 219 14.61 12.54 10.51
C GLY A 219 15.40 13.48 11.44
N ARG A 220 15.94 12.96 12.54
CA ARG A 220 16.75 13.78 13.48
C ARG A 220 18.16 14.07 12.94
N GLN A 221 18.65 13.24 12.04
CA GLN A 221 19.99 13.35 11.47
C GLN A 221 20.10 14.57 10.53
N ARG A 222 21.24 15.26 10.60
CA ARG A 222 21.61 16.39 9.75
C ARG A 222 22.99 16.18 9.16
N TRP A 223 23.19 16.66 7.94
CA TRP A 223 24.48 16.62 7.25
C TRP A 223 24.77 17.96 6.61
N THR A 224 26.03 18.36 6.60
CA THR A 224 26.49 19.56 5.89
C THR A 224 26.25 19.42 4.39
N ARG A 225 25.83 20.51 3.73
CA ARG A 225 25.65 20.55 2.26
C ARG A 225 26.91 20.06 1.54
N ARG A 226 28.09 20.49 1.98
CA ARG A 226 29.40 20.06 1.45
C ARG A 226 29.54 18.53 1.39
N ARG A 227 29.23 17.83 2.47
CA ARG A 227 29.33 16.37 2.55
C ARG A 227 28.32 15.66 1.67
N ILE A 228 27.11 16.21 1.55
CA ILE A 228 26.08 15.69 0.63
C ILE A 228 26.54 15.84 -0.83
N LEU A 229 27.11 16.98 -1.19
CA LEU A 229 27.65 17.21 -2.53
C LEU A 229 28.87 16.35 -2.83
N GLU A 230 29.75 16.14 -1.86
CA GLU A 230 30.87 15.21 -1.97
C GLU A 230 30.40 13.77 -2.21
N GLN A 231 29.38 13.32 -1.47
CA GLN A 231 28.74 12.01 -1.70
C GLN A 231 28.08 11.92 -3.09
N SER A 232 27.50 13.03 -3.58
CA SER A 232 26.96 13.13 -4.94
C SER A 232 28.06 13.01 -6.00
N ALA A 233 29.19 13.68 -5.79
CA ALA A 233 30.35 13.66 -6.66
C ALA A 233 30.98 12.26 -6.76
N GLN A 234 31.07 11.53 -5.64
CA GLN A 234 31.54 10.14 -5.64
C GLN A 234 30.60 9.16 -6.37
N ARG A 235 29.30 9.48 -6.45
CA ARG A 235 28.30 8.67 -7.17
C ARG A 235 28.29 8.93 -8.67
N LYS A 236 28.72 10.11 -9.13
CA LYS A 236 28.95 10.38 -10.54
C LYS A 236 30.32 9.79 -10.90
N PRO A 237 30.43 8.82 -11.84
CA PRO A 237 31.75 8.51 -12.37
C PRO A 237 32.35 9.80 -12.94
N PRO A 238 33.66 10.07 -12.80
CA PRO A 238 34.29 11.21 -13.43
C PRO A 238 33.98 11.15 -14.92
N GLY A 239 33.11 12.06 -15.38
CA GLY A 239 32.66 12.13 -16.75
C GLY A 239 33.85 12.38 -17.66
N ARG A 240 34.08 11.45 -18.57
CA ARG A 240 34.91 11.57 -19.77
C ARG A 240 34.84 13.01 -20.32
N PRO A 241 35.97 13.68 -20.62
CA PRO A 241 35.94 15.01 -21.20
C PRO A 241 35.22 14.94 -22.55
N ARG A 242 34.29 15.88 -22.76
CA ARG A 242 33.65 16.09 -24.06
C ARG A 242 34.73 16.56 -25.05
N ARG A 243 34.92 15.78 -26.11
CA ARG A 243 35.41 16.26 -27.40
C ARG A 243 34.22 16.34 -28.35
#